data_AF-A0A427H7H0-F1
#
_entry.id   AF-A0A427H7H0-F1
#
_cell.length_a   1.000
_cell.length_b   1.000
_cell.length_c   1.000
_cell.angle_alpha   90.00
_cell.angle_beta   90.00
_cell.angle_gamma   90.00
#
_symmetry.space_group_name_H-M   'P 1'
#
loop_
_entity.id
_entity.type
_entity.pdbx_description
1 polymer ?
#
loop_
_entity_poly.entity_id
_entity_poly.type
_entity_poly.pdbx_seq_one_letter_code
_entity_poly.pdbx_strand_id
1 'polypeptide(L)' 'MPRLIVTEGAAKGLERCRRFLSDKDPQVARRVAQAIERQFARLEESPEVGRPFPDLPELRELIADSTLTRTPTPRASGQ' A
#
# COMPACT_ATOMS: atom_id res chain seq x y z
N MET A 1 17.79 -13.35 -3.67
CA MET A 1 17.04 -12.11 -3.41
C MET A 1 15.92 -12.02 -4.42
N PRO A 2 14.65 -12.11 -4.03
CA PRO A 2 13.53 -11.93 -4.94
C PRO A 2 13.51 -10.47 -5.43
N ARG A 3 13.11 -10.27 -6.69
CA ARG A 3 12.98 -8.93 -7.29
C ARG A 3 11.50 -8.62 -7.44
N LEU A 4 11.07 -7.51 -6.85
CA LEU A 4 9.72 -6.99 -7.07
C LEU A 4 9.65 -6.29 -8.42
N ILE A 5 8.73 -6.72 -9.28
CA ILE A 5 8.48 -6.11 -10.59
C ILE A 5 7.06 -5.57 -10.60
N VAL A 6 6.92 -4.27 -10.82
CA VAL A 6 5.63 -3.61 -10.97
C VAL A 6 5.25 -3.60 -12.44
N THR A 7 4.12 -4.21 -12.79
CA THR A 7 3.62 -4.19 -14.17
C THR A 7 3.16 -2.78 -14.56
N GLU A 8 3.18 -2.46 -15.85
CA GLU A 8 2.74 -1.14 -16.33
C GLU A 8 1.30 -0.81 -15.91
N GLY A 9 0.42 -1.82 -15.94
CA GLY A 9 -0.97 -1.69 -15.47
C GLY A 9 -1.06 -1.34 -13.98
N ALA A 10 -0.22 -1.95 -13.14
CA ALA A 10 -0.13 -1.64 -11.71
C ALA A 10 0.41 -0.22 -11.48
N ALA A 11 1.45 0.20 -12.21
CA ALA A 11 2.00 1.56 -12.11
C ALA A 11 0.95 2.63 -12.48
N LYS A 12 0.19 2.42 -13.57
CA LYS A 12 -0.93 3.28 -13.95
C LYS A 12 -2.05 3.27 -12.92
N GLY A 13 -2.31 2.13 -12.28
CA GLY A 13 -3.25 1.99 -11.17
C GLY A 13 -2.84 2.83 -9.96
N LEU A 14 -1.60 2.69 -9.51
CA LEU A 14 -1.04 3.44 -8.37
C LEU A 14 -1.07 4.95 -8.58
N GLU A 15 -0.71 5.43 -9.77
CA GLU A 15 -0.78 6.86 -10.11
C GLU A 15 -2.23 7.39 -10.06
N ARG A 16 -3.20 6.62 -10.57
CA ARG A 16 -4.62 6.99 -10.46
C ARG A 16 -5.09 7.04 -9.02
N CYS A 17 -4.73 6.05 -8.20
CA CYS A 17 -5.03 6.04 -6.76
C CYS A 17 -4.42 7.25 -6.05
N ARG A 18 -3.16 7.58 -6.34
CA ARG A 18 -2.48 8.75 -5.77
C ARG A 18 -3.20 10.04 -6.12
N ARG A 19 -3.56 10.25 -7.39
CA ARG A 19 -4.27 11.46 -7.84
C ARG A 19 -5.66 11.56 -7.22
N PHE A 20 -6.41 10.46 -7.20
CA PHE A 20 -7.74 10.41 -6.58
C PHE A 20 -7.69 10.75 -5.09
N LEU A 21 -6.75 10.17 -4.35
CA LEU A 21 -6.60 10.45 -2.93
C LEU A 21 -6.07 11.86 -2.68
N SER A 22 -5.16 12.37 -3.51
CA SER A 22 -4.59 13.72 -3.34
C SER A 22 -5.60 14.83 -3.63
N ASP A 23 -6.56 14.59 -4.55
CA ASP A 23 -7.71 15.47 -4.77
C ASP A 23 -8.58 15.62 -3.52
N LYS A 24 -8.73 14.54 -2.74
CA LYS A 24 -9.56 14.53 -1.53
C LYS A 24 -8.81 15.01 -0.30
N ASP A 25 -7.68 14.39 0.00
CA ASP A 25 -6.84 14.71 1.14
C ASP A 25 -5.38 14.26 0.86
N PRO A 26 -4.44 15.21 0.72
CA PRO A 26 -3.04 14.89 0.42
C PRO A 26 -2.33 14.15 1.57
N GLN A 27 -2.80 14.28 2.81
CA GLN A 27 -2.26 13.51 3.93
C GLN A 27 -2.70 12.05 3.86
N VAL A 28 -3.95 11.79 3.46
CA VAL A 28 -4.43 10.42 3.20
C VAL A 28 -3.64 9.80 2.04
N ALA A 29 -3.43 10.52 0.94
CA ALA A 29 -2.62 10.02 -0.18
C ALA A 29 -1.21 9.59 0.27
N ARG A 30 -0.56 10.42 1.10
CA ARG A 30 0.77 10.13 1.65
C ARG A 30 0.78 8.91 2.58
N ARG A 31 -0.25 8.75 3.41
CA ARG A 31 -0.39 7.58 4.30
C ARG A 31 -0.59 6.28 3.53
N VAL A 32 -1.43 6.31 2.50
CA VAL A 32 -1.66 5.15 1.63
C VAL A 32 -0.38 4.78 0.89
N ALA A 33 0.35 5.76 0.35
CA ALA A 33 1.65 5.51 -0.28
C ALA A 33 2.63 4.82 0.70
N GLN A 34 2.75 5.31 1.94
CA GLN A 34 3.60 4.67 2.95
C GLN A 34 3.16 3.25 3.31
N ALA A 35 1.85 2.97 3.31
CA ALA A 35 1.34 1.62 3.55
C ALA A 35 1.71 0.66 2.41
N ILE A 36 1.62 1.12 1.16
CA ILE A 36 2.00 0.36 -0.03
C ILE A 36 3.52 0.08 -0.01
N GLU A 37 4.35 1.08 0.28
CA GLU A 37 5.82 0.93 0.36
C GLU A 37 6.22 -0.14 1.39
N ARG A 38 5.62 -0.13 2.59
CA ARG A 38 5.88 -1.17 3.60
C ARG A 38 5.50 -2.57 3.11
N GLN A 39 4.46 -2.64 2.29
CA GLN A 39 3.96 -3.92 1.79
C GLN A 39 4.82 -4.44 0.64
N PHE A 40 5.38 -3.55 -0.18
CA PHE A 40 6.41 -3.89 -1.17
C PHE A 40 7.69 -4.38 -0.52
N ALA A 41 8.18 -3.71 0.53
CA ALA A 41 9.34 -4.20 1.29
C ALA A 41 9.10 -5.62 1.83
N ARG A 42 7.91 -5.90 2.37
CA ARG A 42 7.55 -7.27 2.82
C ARG A 42 7.50 -8.29 1.68
N LEU A 43 7.12 -7.90 0.46
CA LEU A 43 7.17 -8.80 -0.69
C LEU A 43 8.62 -9.13 -1.10
N GLU A 44 9.52 -8.16 -0.98
CA GLU A 44 10.94 -8.37 -1.23
C GLU A 44 11.59 -9.26 -0.16
N GLU A 45 11.09 -9.22 1.09
CA GLU A 45 11.56 -10.10 2.15
C GLU A 45 10.90 -11.50 2.12
N SER A 46 9.62 -11.57 1.75
CA SER A 46 8.80 -12.79 1.82
C SER A 46 7.72 -12.81 0.73
N PRO A 47 8.01 -13.34 -0.47
CA PRO A 47 7.07 -13.35 -1.59
C PRO A 47 5.83 -14.23 -1.35
N GLU A 48 5.89 -15.15 -0.39
CA GLU A 48 4.79 -16.06 -0.02
C GLU A 48 3.78 -15.46 0.97
N VAL A 49 4.00 -14.23 1.45
CA VAL A 49 3.14 -13.56 2.45
C VAL A 49 1.70 -13.30 1.95
N GLY A 50 1.49 -13.27 0.64
CA GLY A 50 0.18 -13.09 0.02
C GLY A 50 -0.69 -14.34 0.08
N ARG A 51 -2.01 -14.15 0.16
CA ARG A 51 -2.99 -15.24 0.09
C ARG A 51 -3.12 -15.72 -1.35
N PRO A 52 -3.11 -17.03 -1.63
CA PRO A 52 -3.32 -17.53 -2.98
C PRO A 52 -4.72 -17.15 -3.47
N PHE A 53 -4.81 -16.70 -4.72
CA PHE A 53 -6.08 -16.39 -5.37
C PHE A 53 -6.78 -17.72 -5.70
N PRO A 54 -8.06 -17.91 -5.29
CA PRO A 54 -8.73 -19.20 -5.38
C PRO A 54 -8.88 -19.72 -6.82
N ASP A 55 -9.10 -18.84 -7.79
CA ASP A 55 -9.26 -19.20 -9.21
C ASP A 55 -7.92 -19.28 -9.98
N LEU A 56 -6.86 -18.62 -9.49
CA LEU A 56 -5.54 -18.60 -10.12
C LEU A 56 -4.46 -18.75 -9.04
N PRO A 57 -4.05 -19.97 -8.68
CA PRO A 57 -3.09 -20.21 -7.60
C PRO A 57 -1.68 -19.64 -7.87
N GLU A 58 -1.39 -19.26 -9.13
CA GLU A 58 -0.20 -18.50 -9.52
C GLU A 58 -0.24 -17.03 -9.06
N LEU A 59 -1.44 -16.49 -8.83
CA LEU A 59 -1.67 -15.15 -8.32
C LEU A 59 -1.83 -15.18 -6.80
N ARG A 60 -1.28 -14.16 -6.15
CA ARG A 60 -1.42 -13.96 -4.71
C ARG A 60 -1.94 -12.56 -4.44
N GLU A 61 -2.96 -12.50 -3.61
CA GLU A 61 -3.50 -11.25 -3.10
C GLU A 61 -2.73 -10.83 -1.86
N LEU A 62 -2.14 -9.64 -1.94
CA LEU A 62 -1.57 -8.98 -0.79
C LEU A 62 -2.40 -7.74 -0.46
N ILE A 63 -3.18 -7.84 0.60
CA ILE A 63 -4.00 -6.73 1.06
C ILE A 63 -3.07 -5.75 1.80
N ALA A 64 -2.92 -4.55 1.24
CA ALA A 64 -2.37 -3.43 1.99
C ALA A 64 -3.45 -3.01 3.00
N ASP A 65 -3.09 -3.00 4.28
CA ASP A 65 -4.01 -2.69 5.35
C ASP A 65 -4.68 -1.33 5.12
N SER A 66 -6.01 -1.36 5.00
CA SER A 66 -6.87 -0.20 4.73
C SER A 66 -7.24 0.54 6.01
N THR A 67 -6.68 0.14 7.17
CA THR A 67 -6.84 0.91 8.39
C THR A 67 -6.00 2.18 8.24
N LEU A 68 -6.62 3.17 7.60
CA LEU A 68 -6.47 4.57 7.96
C LEU A 68 -6.92 4.67 9.42
N THR A 69 -6.14 4.10 10.36
CA THR A 69 -6.27 4.40 11.76
C THR A 69 -6.20 5.91 11.81
N ARG A 70 -7.30 6.51 12.25
CA ARG A 70 -7.39 7.92 12.58
C ARG A 70 -6.27 8.16 13.58
N THR A 71 -5.08 8.49 13.09
CA THR A 71 -3.92 8.81 13.93
C THR A 71 -4.45 9.81 14.94
N PRO A 72 -4.42 9.55 16.26
CA PRO A 72 -4.69 10.61 17.21
C PRO A 72 -3.68 11.70 16.86
N THR A 73 -4.20 12.87 16.50
CA THR A 73 -3.42 14.09 16.34
C THR A 73 -2.42 14.13 17.50
N PRO A 74 -1.10 14.28 17.27
CA PRO A 74 -0.19 14.46 18.39
C PRO A 74 -0.70 15.69 19.12
N ARG A 75 -1.28 15.48 20.31
CA ARG A 75 -1.68 16.56 21.20
C ARG A 75 -0.35 17.25 21.49
N ALA A 76 -0.17 18.42 20.89
CA ALA A 76 0.85 19.34 21.29
C ALA A 76 0.53 19.71 22.74
N SER A 77 1.06 18.90 23.68
CA SER A 77 1.24 19.33 25.04
C SER A 77 2.36 20.35 25.01
N GLY A 78 1.98 21.57 24.67
CA GLY A 78 2.71 22.74 25.09
C GLY A 78 2.54 22.89 26.61
N GLN A 79 3.68 23.17 27.24
CA GLN A 79 3.89 23.98 28.44
C GLN A 79 3.18 23.56 29.74
#